data_AF-A0A948RKV8-F1
#
_entry.id   AF-A0A948RKV8-F1
#
_cell.length_a   1.000
_cell.length_b   1.000
_cell.length_c   1.000
_cell.angle_alpha   90.00
_cell.angle_beta   90.00
_cell.angle_gamma   90.00
#
_symmetry.space_group_name_H-M   'P 1'
#
loop_
_entity.id
_entity.type
_entity.pdbx_description
1 polymer ?
#
loop_
_entity_poly.entity_id
_entity_poly.type
_entity_poly.pdbx_seq_one_letter_code
_entity_poly.pdbx_strand_id
1 'polypeptide(L)'
;MAEVASNGTKTKARGALLEMAKEWEKRGKIQHAIEGYEAVIEVDPEGKEAGQAKDALVEIAKKYDREGKKHSAYYLYHKLAG
;
A
#
# COMPACT_ATOMS: atom_id res chain seq x y z
N MET A 1 -6.07 -22.33 -23.03
CA MET A 1 -4.82 -21.80 -22.44
C MET A 1 -5.12 -20.37 -22.00
N ALA A 2 -5.66 -20.19 -20.80
CA ALA A 2 -6.01 -18.89 -20.24
C ALA A 2 -4.82 -18.32 -19.44
N GLU A 3 -4.72 -16.99 -19.39
CA GLU A 3 -3.92 -16.21 -18.44
C GLU A 3 -2.39 -16.36 -18.46
N VAL A 4 -1.75 -15.84 -19.51
CA VAL A 4 -0.33 -15.43 -19.41
C VAL A 4 -0.06 -14.00 -19.91
N ALA A 5 -1.06 -13.30 -20.46
CA ALA A 5 -0.91 -11.95 -21.01
C ALA A 5 -1.10 -10.81 -19.98
N SER A 6 -1.67 -11.07 -18.79
CA SER A 6 -1.98 -10.01 -17.82
C SER A 6 -0.82 -9.65 -16.87
N ASN A 7 0.28 -10.40 -16.86
CA ASN A 7 1.32 -10.22 -15.84
C ASN A 7 2.32 -9.08 -16.16
N GLY A 8 2.56 -8.81 -17.45
CA GLY A 8 3.50 -7.76 -17.89
C GLY A 8 3.00 -6.33 -17.70
N THR A 9 1.69 -6.11 -17.83
CA THR A 9 1.03 -4.81 -17.62
C THR A 9 0.82 -4.51 -16.13
N LYS A 10 0.46 -5.52 -15.34
CA LYS A 10 0.34 -5.42 -13.87
C LYS A 10 1.66 -5.05 -13.19
N THR A 11 2.78 -5.57 -13.69
CA THR A 11 4.13 -5.31 -13.18
C THR A 11 4.57 -3.84 -13.33
N LYS A 12 4.23 -3.15 -14.44
CA LYS A 12 4.52 -1.71 -14.55
C LYS A 12 3.56 -0.85 -13.73
N ALA A 13 2.32 -1.31 -13.59
CA ALA A 13 1.30 -0.62 -12.82
C ALA A 13 1.65 -0.56 -11.32
N ARG A 14 2.15 -1.64 -10.71
CA ARG A 14 2.53 -1.64 -9.28
C ARG A 14 3.63 -0.64 -8.93
N GLY A 15 4.65 -0.48 -9.78
CA GLY A 15 5.69 0.52 -9.56
C GLY A 15 5.14 1.95 -9.58
N ALA A 16 4.32 2.26 -10.58
CA ALA A 16 3.67 3.58 -10.69
C ALA A 16 2.68 3.85 -9.54
N LEU A 17 1.91 2.84 -9.12
CA LEU A 17 1.00 2.93 -7.98
C LEU A 17 1.76 3.19 -6.67
N LEU A 18 2.90 2.52 -6.47
CA LEU A 18 3.75 2.73 -5.29
C LEU A 18 4.32 4.16 -5.26
N GLU A 19 4.78 4.68 -6.39
CA GLU A 19 5.29 6.05 -6.46
C GLU A 19 4.19 7.09 -6.24
N MET A 20 3.00 6.88 -6.83
CA MET A 20 1.84 7.75 -6.58
C MET A 20 1.45 7.74 -5.10
N ALA A 21 1.38 6.57 -4.46
CA ALA A 21 1.05 6.44 -3.04
C ALA A 21 2.04 7.23 -2.16
N LYS A 22 3.34 7.12 -2.43
CA LYS A 22 4.38 7.91 -1.75
C LYS A 22 4.20 9.41 -1.96
N GLU A 23 3.81 9.83 -3.16
CA GLU A 23 3.56 11.23 -3.42
C GLU A 23 2.32 11.74 -2.68
N TRP A 24 1.24 10.96 -2.64
CA TRP A 24 0.06 11.29 -1.83
C TRP A 24 0.39 11.42 -0.34
N GLU A 25 1.23 10.52 0.18
CA GLU A 25 1.71 10.55 1.56
C GLU A 25 2.48 11.85 1.85
N LYS A 26 3.43 12.22 0.98
CA LYS A 26 4.19 13.48 1.09
C LYS A 26 3.29 14.71 1.06
N ARG A 27 2.21 14.66 0.27
CA ARG A 27 1.19 15.73 0.19
C ARG A 27 0.23 15.73 1.40
N GLY A 28 0.40 14.83 2.36
CA GLY A 28 -0.46 14.70 3.54
C GLY A 28 -1.82 14.03 3.26
N LYS A 29 -2.05 13.54 2.03
CA LYS A 29 -3.26 12.83 1.65
C LYS A 29 -3.14 11.36 2.02
N ILE A 30 -3.08 11.10 3.31
CA ILE A 30 -2.77 9.78 3.87
C ILE A 30 -3.77 8.70 3.43
N GLN A 31 -5.07 9.03 3.31
CA GLN A 31 -6.07 8.05 2.84
C GLN A 31 -5.79 7.58 1.40
N HIS A 32 -5.48 8.50 0.48
CA HIS A 32 -5.15 8.15 -0.90
C HIS A 32 -3.83 7.37 -0.99
N ALA A 33 -2.89 7.67 -0.10
CA ALA A 33 -1.65 6.90 0.00
C ALA A 33 -1.93 5.46 0.42
N ILE A 34 -2.78 5.25 1.44
CA ILE A 34 -3.20 3.93 1.89
C ILE A 34 -3.82 3.13 0.74
N GLU A 35 -4.81 3.70 0.04
CA GLU A 35 -5.47 3.04 -1.09
C GLU A 35 -4.47 2.65 -2.19
N GLY A 36 -3.51 3.53 -2.50
CA GLY A 36 -2.47 3.25 -3.48
C GLY A 36 -1.53 2.12 -3.05
N TYR A 37 -1.11 2.10 -1.78
CA TYR A 37 -0.28 1.02 -1.23
C TYR A 37 -1.05 -0.31 -1.19
N GLU A 38 -2.34 -0.30 -0.84
CA GLU A 38 -3.18 -1.49 -0.87
C GLU A 38 -3.30 -2.05 -2.29
N ALA A 39 -3.53 -1.20 -3.29
CA ALA A 39 -3.58 -1.62 -4.68
C ALA A 39 -2.28 -2.27 -5.16
N VAL A 40 -1.11 -1.80 -4.70
CA VAL A 40 0.19 -2.43 -5.01
C VAL A 40 0.25 -3.86 -4.47
N ILE A 41 -0.23 -4.06 -3.24
CA ILE A 41 -0.25 -5.38 -2.58
C ILE A 41 -1.26 -6.31 -3.25
N GLU A 42 -2.44 -5.81 -3.65
CA GLU A 42 -3.45 -6.61 -4.35
C GLU A 42 -2.98 -7.06 -5.74
N VAL A 43 -2.19 -6.24 -6.42
CA VAL A 43 -1.67 -6.56 -7.75
C VAL A 43 -0.58 -7.63 -7.70
N ASP A 44 0.33 -7.55 -6.74
CA ASP A 44 1.45 -8.48 -6.62
C ASP A 44 1.92 -8.61 -5.15
N PRO A 45 1.24 -9.43 -4.33
CA PRO A 45 1.45 -9.47 -2.88
C PRO A 45 2.83 -10.00 -2.45
N GLU A 46 3.50 -10.74 -3.33
CA GLU A 46 4.85 -11.30 -3.15
C GLU A 46 5.93 -10.42 -3.81
N GLY A 47 5.52 -9.36 -4.51
CA GLY A 47 6.41 -8.43 -5.18
C GLY A 47 7.23 -7.58 -4.20
N LYS A 48 8.41 -7.15 -4.64
CA LYS A 48 9.25 -6.22 -3.88
C LYS A 48 8.50 -4.93 -3.56
N GLU A 49 7.76 -4.39 -4.54
CA GLU A 49 6.92 -3.21 -4.36
C GLU A 49 5.83 -3.40 -3.30
N ALA A 50 5.24 -4.59 -3.18
CA ALA A 50 4.26 -4.88 -2.14
C ALA A 50 4.89 -4.94 -0.75
N GLY A 51 6.11 -5.45 -0.62
CA GLY A 51 6.88 -5.33 0.62
C GLY A 51 7.06 -3.86 1.02
N GLN A 52 7.45 -3.01 0.08
CA GLN A 52 7.60 -1.56 0.32
C GLN A 52 6.27 -0.88 0.69
N ALA A 53 5.17 -1.28 0.05
CA ALA A 53 3.84 -0.78 0.36
C ALA A 53 3.39 -1.20 1.78
N LYS A 54 3.64 -2.45 2.17
CA LYS A 54 3.37 -2.94 3.54
C LYS A 54 4.15 -2.15 4.58
N ASP A 55 5.46 -1.94 4.38
CA ASP A 55 6.29 -1.12 5.26
C ASP A 55 5.74 0.31 5.40
N ALA A 56 5.33 0.94 4.29
CA ALA A 56 4.75 2.28 4.33
C ALA A 56 3.41 2.32 5.09
N LEU A 57 2.55 1.31 4.92
CA LEU A 57 1.30 1.19 5.67
C LEU A 57 1.55 1.02 7.18
N VAL A 58 2.60 0.29 7.58
CA VAL A 58 3.02 0.18 8.98
C VAL A 58 3.46 1.54 9.53
N GLU A 59 4.26 2.29 8.78
CA GLU A 59 4.69 3.65 9.19
C GLU A 59 3.50 4.59 9.38
N ILE A 60 2.52 4.54 8.46
CA ILE A 60 1.27 5.29 8.58
C ILE A 60 0.49 4.86 9.82
N ALA A 61 0.38 3.56 10.09
CA ALA A 61 -0.29 3.04 11.28
C ALA A 61 0.36 3.55 12.58
N LYS A 62 1.70 3.54 12.64
CA LYS A 62 2.47 4.11 13.77
C LYS A 62 2.20 5.61 13.92
N LYS A 63 2.12 6.35 12.82
CA LYS A 63 1.82 7.78 12.85
C LYS A 63 0.41 8.03 13.39
N TYR A 64 -0.58 7.27 12.93
CA TYR A 64 -1.95 7.35 13.45
C TYR A 64 -2.03 7.00 14.94
N ASP A 65 -1.27 6.01 15.40
CA ASP A 65 -1.18 5.68 16.82
C ASP A 65 -0.64 6.88 17.64
N ARG A 66 0.44 7.51 17.17
CA ARG A 66 1.01 8.72 17.79
C ARG A 66 0.06 9.92 17.76
N GLU A 67 -0.72 10.07 16.70
CA GLU A 67 -1.76 11.11 16.59
C GLU A 67 -3.01 10.81 17.43
N GLY A 68 -3.07 9.66 18.12
CA GLY A 68 -4.24 9.24 18.90
C GLY A 68 -5.39 8.69 18.06
N LYS A 69 -5.19 8.51 16.75
CA LYS A 69 -6.16 7.92 15.80
C LYS A 69 -6.15 6.40 15.88
N LYS A 70 -6.46 5.88 17.08
CA LYS A 70 -6.35 4.45 17.43
C LYS A 70 -7.17 3.54 16.52
N HIS A 71 -8.36 3.97 16.07
CA HIS A 71 -9.18 3.18 15.14
C HIS A 71 -8.50 2.98 13.78
N SER A 72 -7.93 4.04 13.21
CA SER A 72 -7.25 3.97 11.91
C SER A 72 -5.95 3.17 12.00
N ALA A 73 -5.20 3.34 13.10
CA ALA A 73 -4.00 2.55 13.37
C ALA A 73 -4.33 1.06 13.51
N TYR A 74 -5.36 0.72 14.30
CA TYR A 74 -5.81 -0.65 14.50
C TYR A 74 -6.24 -1.31 13.19
N TYR A 75 -7.02 -0.62 12.36
CA TYR A 75 -7.43 -1.12 11.05
C TYR A 75 -6.22 -1.53 10.19
N LEU A 76 -5.21 -0.66 10.10
CA LEU A 76 -4.01 -0.93 9.31
C LEU A 76 -3.18 -2.09 9.88
N TYR A 77 -2.98 -2.13 11.20
CA TYR A 77 -2.25 -3.24 11.84
C TYR A 77 -2.95 -4.57 11.65
N HIS A 78 -4.27 -4.61 11.87
CA HIS A 78 -5.06 -5.83 11.71
C HIS A 78 -5.02 -6.32 10.26
N LYS A 79 -5.09 -5.39 9.29
CA LYS A 79 -5.06 -5.74 7.87
C LYS A 79 -3.70 -6.29 7.41
N LEU A 80 -2.61 -5.80 8.00
CA LEU A 80 -1.24 -6.25 7.66
C LEU A 80 -0.82 -7.53 8.40
N ALA A 81 -1.48 -7.85 9.51
CA ALA A 81 -1.22 -9.05 10.31
C ALA A 81 -2.03 -10.29 9.86
N GLY A 82 -2.94 -10.12 8.90
CA GLY A 82 -3.82 -11.17 8.36
C GLY A 82 -3.26 -11.87 7.13
#